data_AF-A0A849TJ78-F1
#
_entry.id   AF-A0A849TJ78-F1
#
_cell.length_a   1.000
_cell.length_b   1.000
_cell.length_c   1.000
_cell.angle_alpha   90.00
_cell.angle_beta   90.00
_cell.angle_gamma   90.00
#
_symmetry.space_group_name_H-M   'P 1'
#
loop_
_entity.id
_entity.type
_entity.pdbx_description
1 polymer ?
#
loop_
_entity_poly.entity_id
_entity_poly.type
_entity_poly.pdbx_seq_one_letter_code
_entity_poly.pdbx_strand_id
1 'polypeptide(L)'
;LDAIEEPVDMVDVFRASDAAPEIVADCVRLKDKLGLKVIWMQLSVRHDEAARIAEAAELKVVMNRCPKIEYGRLSGEIGWAGVSAGLLSSKRPLLGPGVQNQIIAKN
;
A
#
# COMPACT_ATOMS: atom_id res chain seq x y z
N LEU A 1 3.60 -14.40 -13.77
CA LEU A 1 2.22 -14.29 -13.20
C LEU A 1 1.26 -15.34 -13.77
N ASP A 2 1.53 -15.91 -14.96
CA ASP A 2 0.62 -16.81 -15.68
C ASP A 2 0.17 -18.08 -14.96
N ALA A 3 1.02 -18.62 -14.08
CA ALA A 3 0.75 -19.87 -13.36
C ALA A 3 -0.32 -19.72 -12.25
N ILE A 4 -0.77 -18.50 -11.96
CA ILE A 4 -1.83 -18.25 -10.98
C ILE A 4 -3.19 -18.43 -11.67
N GLU A 5 -4.07 -19.21 -11.03
CA GLU A 5 -5.43 -19.47 -11.53
C GLU A 5 -6.50 -18.76 -10.70
N GLU A 6 -6.18 -18.44 -9.45
CA GLU A 6 -7.06 -17.73 -8.53
C GLU A 6 -7.08 -16.21 -8.77
N PRO A 7 -8.14 -15.51 -8.33
CA PRO A 7 -8.17 -14.05 -8.38
C PRO A 7 -7.05 -13.40 -7.54
N VAL A 8 -6.45 -12.35 -8.08
CA VAL A 8 -5.41 -11.53 -7.44
C VAL A 8 -5.83 -10.07 -7.51
N ASP A 9 -6.24 -9.48 -6.38
CA ASP A 9 -6.65 -8.06 -6.35
C ASP A 9 -5.46 -7.10 -6.53
N MET A 10 -4.26 -7.49 -6.08
CA MET A 10 -3.08 -6.64 -6.03
C MET A 10 -1.78 -7.42 -6.28
N VAL A 11 -0.88 -6.85 -7.08
CA VAL A 11 0.51 -7.32 -7.23
C VAL A 11 1.44 -6.40 -6.44
N ASP A 12 2.15 -6.96 -5.47
CA ASP A 12 3.15 -6.26 -4.64
C ASP A 12 4.58 -6.52 -5.14
N VAL A 13 5.28 -5.47 -5.54
CA VAL A 13 6.54 -5.53 -6.30
C VAL A 13 7.72 -5.19 -5.38
N PHE A 14 8.48 -6.22 -5.04
CA PHE A 14 9.76 -6.12 -4.31
C PHE A 14 11.01 -6.12 -5.22
N ARG A 15 10.82 -6.33 -6.52
CA ARG A 15 11.91 -6.30 -7.49
C ARG A 15 12.37 -4.85 -7.71
N ALA A 16 13.64 -4.69 -8.12
CA ALA A 16 14.22 -3.38 -8.41
C ALA A 16 13.45 -2.65 -9.52
N SER A 17 13.57 -1.32 -9.53
CA SER A 17 12.81 -0.43 -10.43
C SER A 17 13.00 -0.73 -11.92
N ASP A 18 14.15 -1.30 -12.31
CA ASP A 18 14.45 -1.70 -13.68
C ASP A 18 13.63 -2.91 -14.16
N ALA A 19 13.17 -3.76 -13.25
CA ALA A 19 12.27 -4.88 -13.54
C ALA A 19 10.79 -4.48 -13.54
N ALA A 20 10.44 -3.27 -13.08
CA ALA A 20 9.06 -2.81 -13.02
C ALA A 20 8.34 -2.80 -14.38
N PRO A 21 8.97 -2.42 -15.52
CA PRO A 21 8.31 -2.44 -16.83
C PRO A 21 7.80 -3.83 -17.24
N GLU A 22 8.62 -4.87 -17.06
CA GLU A 22 8.26 -6.25 -17.40
C GLU A 22 7.10 -6.74 -16.53
N ILE A 23 7.16 -6.46 -15.22
CA ILE A 23 6.10 -6.84 -14.27
C ILE A 23 4.79 -6.13 -14.60
N VAL A 24 4.84 -4.84 -14.93
CA VAL A 24 3.66 -4.07 -15.36
C VAL A 24 3.07 -4.64 -16.65
N ALA A 25 3.90 -4.99 -17.62
CA ALA A 25 3.43 -5.58 -18.88
C ALA A 25 2.65 -6.89 -18.62
N ASP A 26 3.18 -7.75 -17.74
CA ASP A 26 2.48 -8.97 -17.32
C ASP A 26 1.17 -8.65 -16.58
N CYS A 27 1.17 -7.68 -15.68
CA CYS A 27 -0.01 -7.26 -14.93
C CYS A 27 -1.12 -6.77 -15.87
N VAL A 28 -0.79 -5.91 -16.84
CA VAL A 28 -1.75 -5.39 -17.83
C VAL A 28 -2.32 -6.52 -18.67
N ARG A 29 -1.46 -7.41 -19.17
CA ARG A 29 -1.86 -8.56 -19.99
C ARG A 29 -2.80 -9.52 -19.26
N LEU A 30 -2.61 -9.70 -17.96
CA LEU A 30 -3.35 -10.66 -17.14
C LEU A 30 -4.45 -10.03 -16.29
N LYS A 31 -4.70 -8.71 -16.41
CA LYS A 31 -5.57 -7.98 -15.49
C LYS A 31 -6.97 -8.59 -15.42
N ASP A 32 -7.56 -8.90 -16.56
CA ASP A 32 -8.94 -9.39 -16.64
C ASP A 32 -9.04 -10.85 -16.20
N LYS A 33 -8.03 -11.67 -16.53
CA LYS A 33 -7.94 -13.07 -16.08
C LYS A 33 -7.90 -13.14 -14.55
N LEU A 34 -7.06 -12.31 -13.92
CA LEU A 34 -6.81 -12.37 -12.48
C LEU A 34 -7.75 -11.46 -11.66
N GLY A 35 -8.56 -10.61 -12.30
CA GLY A 35 -9.32 -9.57 -11.60
C GLY A 35 -8.41 -8.54 -10.90
N LEU A 36 -7.25 -8.27 -11.49
CA LEU A 36 -6.23 -7.38 -10.93
C LEU A 36 -6.68 -5.92 -10.96
N LYS A 37 -6.49 -5.23 -9.83
CA LYS A 37 -6.92 -3.83 -9.65
C LYS A 37 -5.78 -2.90 -9.29
N VAL A 38 -4.76 -3.42 -8.61
CA VAL A 38 -3.70 -2.60 -8.01
C VAL A 38 -2.31 -3.17 -8.33
N ILE A 39 -1.40 -2.31 -8.73
CA ILE A 39 0.05 -2.58 -8.71
C ILE A 39 0.66 -1.74 -7.59
N TRP A 40 1.35 -2.38 -6.67
CA TRP A 40 1.99 -1.73 -5.53
C TRP A 40 3.51 -1.91 -5.62
N MET A 41 4.24 -0.84 -5.88
CA MET A 41 5.71 -0.85 -5.89
C MET A 41 6.24 -0.46 -4.50
N GLN A 42 7.02 -1.36 -3.91
CA GLN A 42 7.57 -1.21 -2.56
C GLN A 42 8.49 0.00 -2.39
N LEU A 43 8.95 0.22 -1.16
CA LEU A 43 9.97 1.21 -0.85
C LEU A 43 11.17 1.06 -1.78
N SER A 44 11.68 2.20 -2.25
CA SER A 44 12.76 2.34 -3.25
C SER A 44 12.43 1.86 -4.67
N VAL A 45 11.25 1.28 -4.90
CA VAL A 45 10.78 0.87 -6.23
C VAL A 45 9.87 1.97 -6.81
N ARG A 46 10.33 2.60 -7.90
CA ARG A 46 9.59 3.64 -8.63
C ARG A 46 9.96 3.59 -10.12
N HIS A 47 8.95 3.56 -10.97
CA HIS A 47 9.15 3.63 -12.42
C HIS A 47 7.97 4.35 -13.11
N ASP A 48 8.15 5.64 -13.39
CA ASP A 48 7.06 6.54 -13.81
C ASP A 48 6.44 6.18 -15.18
N GLU A 49 7.23 5.68 -16.12
CA GLU A 49 6.70 5.21 -17.42
C GLU A 49 5.86 3.95 -17.26
N ALA A 50 6.28 3.04 -16.38
CA ALA A 50 5.55 1.79 -16.15
C ALA A 50 4.25 2.08 -15.41
N ALA A 51 4.27 3.02 -14.45
CA ALA A 51 3.06 3.52 -13.81
C ALA A 51 2.07 4.09 -14.83
N ARG A 52 2.53 4.94 -15.78
CA ARG A 52 1.66 5.49 -16.83
C ARG A 52 1.02 4.41 -17.71
N ILE A 53 1.78 3.37 -18.08
CA ILE A 53 1.26 2.24 -18.85
C ILE A 53 0.17 1.49 -18.06
N ALA A 54 0.41 1.22 -16.77
CA ALA A 54 -0.57 0.56 -15.92
C ALA A 54 -1.84 1.41 -15.71
N GLU A 55 -1.70 2.71 -15.48
CA GLU A 55 -2.81 3.65 -15.31
C GLU A 55 -3.66 3.78 -16.59
N ALA A 56 -3.01 3.83 -17.76
CA ALA A 56 -3.70 3.81 -19.05
C ALA A 56 -4.49 2.51 -19.29
N ALA A 57 -4.08 1.43 -18.64
CA ALA A 57 -4.82 0.16 -18.60
C ALA A 57 -5.81 0.07 -17.43
N GLU A 58 -6.15 1.19 -16.78
CA GLU A 58 -7.12 1.30 -15.67
C GLU A 58 -6.72 0.58 -14.38
N LEU A 59 -5.44 0.24 -14.21
CA LEU A 59 -4.90 -0.26 -12.95
C LEU A 59 -4.54 0.91 -12.03
N LYS A 60 -4.80 0.75 -10.72
CA LYS A 60 -4.31 1.70 -9.71
C LYS A 60 -2.85 1.41 -9.43
N VAL A 61 -2.03 2.46 -9.36
CA VAL A 61 -0.60 2.32 -9.07
C VAL A 61 -0.24 3.04 -7.77
N VAL A 62 0.47 2.34 -6.89
CA VAL A 62 1.12 2.93 -5.71
C VAL A 62 2.62 2.73 -5.87
N MET A 63 3.42 3.77 -5.67
CA MET A 63 4.89 3.69 -5.80
C MET A 63 5.62 4.18 -4.57
N ASN A 64 6.75 3.55 -4.25
CA ASN A 64 7.62 3.90 -3.15
C ASN A 64 6.88 3.98 -1.80
N ARG A 65 6.09 2.95 -1.51
CA ARG A 65 5.32 2.81 -0.25
C ARG A 65 5.37 1.37 0.24
N CYS A 66 5.33 1.17 1.55
CA CYS A 66 5.20 -0.16 2.14
C CYS A 66 3.76 -0.37 2.63
N PRO A 67 3.05 -1.44 2.22
CA PRO A 67 1.71 -1.76 2.71
C PRO A 67 1.64 -1.87 4.23
N LYS A 68 2.66 -2.42 4.91
CA LYS A 68 2.66 -2.50 6.38
C LYS A 68 2.70 -1.12 7.03
N ILE A 69 3.51 -0.21 6.50
CA ILE A 69 3.60 1.16 7.03
C ILE A 69 2.32 1.94 6.71
N GLU A 70 1.84 1.86 5.47
CA GLU A 70 0.61 2.56 5.06
C GLU A 70 -0.61 2.02 5.77
N TYR A 71 -0.72 0.70 5.95
CA TYR A 71 -1.78 0.10 6.76
C TYR A 71 -1.73 0.66 8.17
N GLY A 72 -0.59 0.62 8.84
CA GLY A 72 -0.46 1.13 10.21
C GLY A 72 -0.76 2.63 10.33
N ARG A 73 -0.41 3.42 9.30
CA ARG A 73 -0.71 4.86 9.23
C ARG A 73 -2.20 5.12 9.06
N LEU A 74 -2.86 4.36 8.18
CA LEU A 74 -4.26 4.53 7.83
C LEU A 74 -5.22 3.92 8.87
N SER A 75 -4.77 2.87 9.56
CA SER A 75 -5.53 2.19 10.61
C SER A 75 -5.38 2.86 11.99
N GLY A 76 -4.33 3.67 12.16
CA GLY A 76 -3.99 4.32 13.43
C GLY A 76 -3.08 3.50 14.34
N GLU A 77 -2.67 2.28 13.92
CA GLU A 77 -1.76 1.40 14.65
C GLU A 77 -0.44 2.08 15.05
N ILE A 78 0.21 2.77 14.12
CA ILE A 78 1.52 3.40 14.40
C ILE A 78 1.38 4.76 15.09
N GLY A 79 0.16 5.32 15.10
CA GLY A 79 -0.17 6.51 15.89
C GLY A 79 0.06 6.30 17.38
N TRP A 80 0.01 5.05 17.86
CA TRP A 80 0.25 4.69 19.27
C TRP A 80 1.67 5.01 19.73
N ALA A 81 2.62 4.98 18.78
CA ALA A 81 4.00 5.39 18.97
C ALA A 81 4.22 6.87 18.61
N GLY A 82 3.16 7.65 18.37
CA GLY A 82 3.21 9.06 17.98
C GLY A 82 3.43 9.31 16.48
N VAL A 83 3.49 8.27 15.65
CA VAL A 83 3.73 8.42 14.21
C VAL A 83 2.46 8.90 13.51
N SER A 84 2.51 10.07 12.88
CA SER A 84 1.37 10.66 12.15
C SER A 84 0.10 10.83 13.01
N ALA A 85 0.24 10.96 14.33
CA ALA A 85 -0.90 11.02 15.26
C ALA A 85 -1.75 12.31 15.15
N GLY A 86 -1.27 13.34 14.44
CA GLY A 86 -1.96 14.62 14.29
C GLY A 86 -2.13 15.41 15.60
N LEU A 87 -1.54 14.92 16.69
CA LEU A 87 -1.72 15.39 18.05
C LEU A 87 -0.39 15.34 18.80
N LEU A 88 0.01 16.47 19.38
CA LEU A 88 1.17 16.56 20.26
C LEU A 88 0.68 16.58 21.71
N SER A 89 1.17 15.65 22.52
CA SER A 89 0.79 15.51 23.92
C SER A 89 1.92 14.89 24.74
N SER A 90 2.10 15.36 25.98
CA SER A 90 2.97 14.73 26.97
C SER A 90 2.30 13.61 27.76
N LYS A 91 0.99 13.40 27.57
CA LYS A 91 0.20 12.37 28.25
C LYS A 91 0.25 11.06 27.48
N ARG A 92 0.38 9.95 28.21
CA ARG A 92 0.30 8.60 27.63
C ARG A 92 -1.10 8.35 27.02
N PRO A 93 -1.19 7.90 25.76
CA PRO A 93 -2.46 7.51 25.17
C PRO A 93 -3.02 6.27 25.87
N LEU A 94 -4.35 6.23 26.02
CA LEU A 94 -5.09 5.10 26.57
C LEU A 94 -5.96 4.46 25.49
N LEU A 95 -6.30 3.18 25.69
CA LEU A 95 -7.21 2.46 24.81
C LEU A 95 -8.64 2.99 24.97
N GLY A 96 -9.16 3.56 23.88
CA GLY A 96 -10.55 3.93 23.73
C GLY A 96 -11.40 2.77 23.20
N PRO A 97 -12.73 2.94 23.17
CA PRO A 97 -13.63 1.94 22.60
C PRO A 97 -13.44 1.82 21.08
N GLY A 98 -13.52 0.60 20.53
CA GLY A 98 -13.36 0.32 19.10
C GLY A 98 -11.98 -0.23 18.74
N VAL A 99 -11.70 -0.35 17.44
CA VAL A 99 -10.44 -0.91 16.93
C VAL A 99 -9.39 0.20 16.80
N GLN A 100 -8.23 0.01 17.42
CA GLN A 100 -7.08 0.93 17.34
C GLN A 100 -7.42 2.39 17.73
N ASN A 101 -8.40 2.58 18.61
CA ASN A 101 -8.82 3.90 19.10
C ASN A 101 -7.97 4.36 20.29
N GLN A 102 -7.39 5.55 20.17
CA GLN A 102 -6.63 6.20 21.22
C GLN A 102 -7.38 7.39 21.79
N ILE A 103 -7.41 7.48 23.11
CA ILE A 103 -7.92 8.65 23.83
C ILE A 103 -6.84 9.22 24.74
N ILE A 104 -6.81 10.54 24.84
CA ILE A 104 -6.02 11.21 25.87
C ILE A 104 -6.88 11.31 27.13
N ALA A 105 -6.34 10.89 28.26
CA ALA A 105 -6.98 11.09 29.56
C ALA A 105 -7.30 12.58 29.77
N LYS A 106 -8.60 12.91 29.84
CA LYS A 106 -9.08 14.20 30.34
C LYS A 106 -8.83 14.25 31.85
N ASN A 107 -8.41 15.41 32.35
CA ASN A 107 -8.25 15.66 33.78
C ASN A 107 -9.60 15.60 34.48
#